data_AF-D0KVK1-F1
#
_entry.id   AF-D0KVK1-F1
#
_cell.length_a   1.000
_cell.length_b   1.000
_cell.length_c   1.000
_cell.angle_alpha   90.00
_cell.angle_beta   90.00
_cell.angle_gamma   90.00
#
_symmetry.space_group_name_H-M   'P 1'
#
loop_
_entity.id
_entity.type
_entity.pdbx_description
1 polymer ?
#
loop_
_entity_poly.entity_id
_entity_poly.type
_entity_poly.pdbx_seq_one_letter_code
_entity_poly.pdbx_strand_id
1 'polypeptide(L)' 'MDERWLQVLGLVLIIEALLPFISPRSYRQAVQQIANTPDKALRAIALVILVVGAVLVMLSHH' A
#
# COMPACT_ATOMS: atom_id res chain seq x y z
N MET A 1 -6.04 12.87 20.65
CA MET A 1 -5.78 12.35 19.30
C MET A 1 -4.71 13.23 18.72
N ASP A 2 -3.45 12.78 18.77
CA ASP A 2 -2.31 13.64 18.43
C ASP A 2 -2.36 14.01 16.94
N GLU A 3 -2.08 15.26 16.60
CA GLU A 3 -2.08 15.80 15.22
C GLU A 3 -1.17 15.00 14.27
N ARG A 4 -0.22 14.24 14.84
CA ARG A 4 0.70 13.33 14.14
C ARG A 4 -0.03 12.24 13.34
N TRP A 5 -1.16 11.74 13.83
CA TRP A 5 -1.94 10.73 13.10
C TRP A 5 -2.56 11.27 11.82
N LEU A 6 -3.03 12.53 11.85
CA LEU A 6 -3.55 13.21 10.66
C LEU A 6 -2.44 13.43 9.62
N GLN A 7 -1.22 13.73 10.06
CA GLN A 7 -0.06 13.86 9.17
C GLN A 7 0.30 12.52 8.51
N VAL A 8 0.37 11.42 9.27
CA VAL A 8 0.65 10.08 8.71
C VAL A 8 -0.42 9.68 7.70
N LEU A 9 -1.70 9.86 8.05
CA LEU A 9 -2.81 9.58 7.13
C LEU A 9 -2.74 10.47 5.87
N GLY A 10 -2.45 11.77 6.03
CA GLY A 10 -2.28 12.68 4.90
C GLY A 10 -1.16 12.24 3.96
N LEU A 11 -0.01 11.81 4.48
CA LEU A 11 1.10 11.30 3.68
C LEU A 11 0.73 10.01 2.93
N VAL A 12 0.04 9.08 3.59
CA VAL A 12 -0.43 7.83 2.95
C VAL A 12 -1.37 8.15 1.78
N LEU A 13 -2.33 9.07 1.98
CA LEU A 13 -3.27 9.49 0.92
C LEU A 13 -2.55 10.16 -0.26
N ILE A 14 -1.56 11.03 0.01
CA ILE A 14 -0.77 11.66 -1.04
C ILE A 14 -0.02 10.60 -1.85
N ILE A 15 0.65 9.65 -1.19
CA ILE A 15 1.41 8.59 -1.86
C ILE A 15 0.49 7.68 -2.68
N GLU A 16 -0.67 7.30 -2.13
CA GLU A 16 -1.66 6.46 -2.80
C GLU A 16 -2.24 7.12 -4.05
N ALA A 17 -2.50 8.44 -3.99
CA ALA A 17 -3.02 9.20 -5.12
C ALA A 17 -1.95 9.61 -6.16
N LEU A 18 -0.67 9.55 -5.80
CA LEU A 18 0.41 10.06 -6.66
C LEU A 18 0.50 9.31 -8.00
N LEU A 19 0.47 7.98 -7.96
CA LEU A 19 0.52 7.13 -9.15
C LEU A 19 -0.66 7.36 -10.11
N PRO A 20 -1.93 7.30 -9.67
CA PRO A 20 -3.06 7.58 -10.54
C PRO A 20 -3.10 9.04 -11.04
N PHE A 21 -2.54 10.00 -10.28
CA PHE A 21 -2.44 11.39 -10.70
C PHE A 21 -1.38 11.61 -11.80
N ILE A 22 -0.16 11.07 -11.62
CA ILE A 22 0.95 11.25 -12.57
C ILE A 22 0.73 10.42 -13.84
N SER A 23 0.35 9.15 -13.71
CA SER A 23 0.15 8.25 -14.86
C SER A 23 -1.12 7.41 -14.70
N PRO A 24 -2.28 7.97 -15.02
CA PRO A 24 -3.55 7.26 -14.92
C PRO A 24 -3.63 6.04 -15.86
N ARG A 25 -2.90 6.05 -16.98
CA ARG A 25 -2.84 4.91 -17.91
C ARG A 25 -2.08 3.73 -17.31
N SER A 26 -0.89 3.97 -16.75
CA SER A 26 -0.09 2.93 -16.10
C SER A 26 -0.82 2.37 -14.88
N TYR A 27 -1.46 3.23 -14.08
CA TYR A 27 -2.26 2.80 -12.94
C TYR A 27 -3.41 1.87 -13.36
N ARG A 28 -4.18 2.24 -14.39
CA ARG A 28 -5.26 1.37 -14.91
C ARG A 28 -4.75 0.02 -15.39
N GLN A 29 -3.60 -0.03 -16.09
CA GLN A 29 -3.00 -1.29 -16.53
C GLN A 29 -2.58 -2.15 -15.34
N ALA A 30 -1.95 -1.58 -14.32
CA ALA A 30 -1.57 -2.30 -13.10
C ALA A 30 -2.81 -2.87 -12.38
N VAL A 31 -3.86 -2.07 -12.22
CA VAL A 31 -5.13 -2.52 -11.61
C VAL A 31 -5.77 -3.66 -12.42
N GLN A 32 -5.74 -3.59 -13.75
CA GLN A 32 -6.23 -4.69 -14.61
C GLN A 32 -5.39 -5.96 -14.46
N GLN A 33 -4.08 -5.86 -14.32
CA GLN A 33 -3.22 -7.02 -14.06
C GLN A 33 -3.54 -7.64 -12.70
N ILE A 34 -3.74 -6.81 -11.67
CA ILE A 34 -4.15 -7.26 -10.33
C ILE A 34 -5.50 -7.97 -10.40
N ALA A 35 -6.48 -7.40 -11.11
CA ALA A 35 -7.81 -7.99 -11.27
C ALA A 35 -7.80 -9.37 -11.98
N ASN A 36 -6.81 -9.60 -12.86
CA ASN A 36 -6.63 -10.89 -13.53
C ASN A 36 -5.71 -11.85 -12.76
N THR A 37 -5.14 -11.43 -11.63
CA THR A 37 -4.26 -12.26 -10.81
C THR A 37 -5.10 -13.19 -9.93
N PRO A 38 -4.80 -14.50 -9.86
CA PRO A 38 -5.53 -15.43 -9.00
C PRO A 38 -5.50 -15.03 -7.52
N ASP A 39 -6.62 -15.16 -6.82
CA ASP A 39 -6.78 -14.80 -5.40
C ASP A 39 -5.69 -15.40 -4.50
N LYS A 40 -5.27 -16.64 -4.77
CA LYS A 40 -4.20 -17.31 -3.99
C LYS A 40 -2.87 -16.54 -4.08
N ALA A 41 -2.52 -16.04 -5.25
CA ALA A 41 -1.29 -15.27 -5.45
C ALA A 41 -1.40 -13.89 -4.80
N LEU A 42 -2.55 -13.21 -4.95
CA LEU A 42 -2.81 -11.94 -4.29
C LEU A 42 -2.69 -12.05 -2.77
N ARG A 43 -3.29 -13.11 -2.17
CA ARG A 43 -3.21 -13.35 -0.72
C ARG A 43 -1.80 -13.68 -0.26
N ALA A 44 -1.01 -14.40 -1.06
CA ALA A 44 0.39 -14.68 -0.73
C ALA A 44 1.24 -13.39 -0.71
N ILE A 45 1.08 -12.52 -1.73
CA ILE A 45 1.77 -11.22 -1.78
C ILE A 45 1.34 -10.34 -0.60
N ALA A 46 0.03 -10.27 -0.34
CA ALA A 46 -0.50 -9.50 0.79
C ALA A 46 0.05 -10.02 2.14
N LEU A 47 0.16 -11.33 2.32
CA LEU A 47 0.73 -11.92 3.53
C LEU A 47 2.20 -11.50 3.72
N VAL A 48 3.01 -11.52 2.65
CA VAL A 48 4.41 -11.08 2.71
C VAL A 48 4.49 -9.61 3.11
N ILE A 49 3.67 -8.74 2.50
CA ILE A 49 3.62 -7.30 2.83
C ILE A 49 3.20 -7.10 4.30
N LEU A 50 2.17 -7.81 4.77
CA LEU A 50 1.71 -7.74 6.15
C LEU A 50 2.79 -8.17 7.14
N VAL A 51 3.49 -9.27 6.87
CA VAL A 51 4.57 -9.78 7.73
C VAL A 51 5.73 -8.78 7.77
N VAL A 52 6.18 -8.28 6.62
CA VAL A 52 7.26 -7.28 6.56
C VAL A 52 6.86 -6.01 7.31
N GLY A 53 5.63 -5.51 7.12
CA GLY A 53 5.11 -4.36 7.84
C GLY A 53 5.07 -4.58 9.36
N ALA A 54 4.60 -5.75 9.80
CA ALA A 54 4.58 -6.11 11.22
C ALA A 54 5.99 -6.16 11.83
N VAL A 55 6.97 -6.72 11.11
CA VAL A 55 8.37 -6.75 11.54
C VAL A 55 8.94 -5.34 11.67
N LEU A 56 8.70 -4.46 10.69
CA LEU A 56 9.16 -3.06 10.74
C LEU A 56 8.56 -2.30 11.93
N VAL A 57 7.26 -2.48 12.20
CA VAL A 57 6.60 -1.87 13.35
C VAL A 57 7.20 -2.39 14.65
N MET A 58 7.45 -3.70 14.76
CA MET A 58 8.07 -4.31 15.93
C MET A 58 9.49 -3.76 16.17
N LEU A 59 10.28 -3.59 15.11
CA LEU A 59 11.62 -3.00 15.19
C LEU A 59 11.59 -1.52 15.55
N SER A 60 10.58 -0.75 15.13
CA SER A 60 10.46 0.67 15.47
C SER A 60 10.04 0.94 16.91
N HIS A 61 9.49 -0.06 17.60
CA HIS A 61 9.01 0.05 18.98
C HIS A 61 10.03 -0.49 20.02
N HIS A 62 11.25 -0.83 19.59
CA HIS A 62 12.41 -1.14 20.43
C HIS A 62 13.45 -0.03 20.33
#